data_AF-A0A514XF35-F1
#
_entry.id   AF-A0A514XF35-F1
#
_cell.length_a   1.000
_cell.length_b   1.000
_cell.length_c   1.000
_cell.angle_alpha   90.00
_cell.angle_beta   90.00
_cell.angle_gamma   90.00
#
_symmetry.space_group_name_H-M   'P 1'
#
loop_
_entity.id
_entity.type
_entity.pdbx_description
1 polymer ?
#
loop_
_entity_poly.entity_id
_entity_poly.type
_entity_poly.pdbx_seq_one_letter_code
_entity_poly.pdbx_strand_id
1 'polypeptide(L)' 'MKNAKFLEAEEISLDEVNGEFVTVKLADEKFVIDVDTLYDMSFRFAEMLAKIESREEEAANEGELACAECCGNLH' A
#
# COMPACT_ATOMS: atom_id res chain seq x y z
N MET A 1 -18.65 -6.93 13.01
CA MET A 1 -17.74 -5.86 12.53
C MET A 1 -18.60 -4.74 11.97
N LYS A 2 -18.44 -3.50 12.45
CA LYS A 2 -19.23 -2.35 12.00
C LYS A 2 -18.70 -1.90 10.63
N ASN A 3 -19.62 -1.70 9.69
CA ASN A 3 -19.46 -1.25 8.31
C ASN A 3 -18.20 -0.42 8.03
N ALA A 4 -17.17 -1.04 7.45
CA ALA A 4 -16.17 -0.30 6.70
C ALA A 4 -16.88 0.18 5.42
N LYS A 5 -17.31 1.45 5.40
CA LYS A 5 -17.61 2.11 4.13
C LYS A 5 -16.28 2.20 3.41
N PHE A 6 -16.07 1.36 2.40
CA PHE A 6 -15.02 1.59 1.43
C PHE A 6 -15.31 2.97 0.85
N LEU A 7 -14.40 3.93 1.09
CA LEU A 7 -14.44 5.21 0.41
C LEU A 7 -14.36 4.89 -1.08
N GLU A 8 -15.38 5.27 -1.85
CA GLU A 8 -15.34 5.22 -3.31
C GLU A 8 -14.02 5.85 -3.73
N ALA A 9 -13.23 5.14 -4.55
CA ALA A 9 -11.85 5.48 -4.88
C ALA A 9 -11.67 7.01 -5.00
N GLU A 10 -11.16 7.62 -3.93
CA GLU A 10 -11.07 9.07 -3.82
C GLU A 10 -10.12 9.52 -4.92
N GLU A 11 -10.58 10.42 -5.80
CA GLU A 11 -9.77 10.93 -6.90
C GLU A 11 -8.56 11.67 -6.31
N ILE A 12 -7.38 11.07 -6.50
CA ILE A 12 -6.10 11.72 -6.16
C ILE A 12 -5.63 12.40 -7.44
N SER A 13 -5.70 13.74 -7.48
CA SER A 13 -5.12 14.52 -8.58
C SER A 13 -3.82 15.17 -8.13
N LEU A 14 -2.82 15.17 -9.01
CA LEU A 14 -1.55 15.85 -8.81
C LEU A 14 -1.39 16.90 -9.90
N ASP A 15 -1.30 18.17 -9.49
CA ASP A 15 -1.15 19.30 -10.39
C ASP A 15 0.19 20.00 -10.09
N GLU A 16 1.08 20.08 -11.08
CA GLU A 16 2.33 20.82 -10.95
C GLU A 16 2.04 22.32 -10.80
N VAL A 17 2.55 22.93 -9.75
CA VAL A 17 2.45 24.39 -9.55
C VAL A 17 3.66 25.08 -10.17
N ASN A 18 4.85 24.53 -9.90
CA ASN A 18 6.12 24.86 -10.51
C ASN A 18 7.10 23.67 -10.30
N GLY A 19 8.35 23.81 -10.74
CA GLY A 19 9.35 22.74 -10.60
C GLY A 19 9.76 22.37 -9.17
N GLU A 20 9.29 23.09 -8.15
CA GLU A 20 9.63 22.86 -6.73
C GLU A 20 8.43 22.37 -5.91
N PHE A 21 7.18 22.61 -6.37
CA PHE A 21 5.96 22.30 -5.62
C PHE A 21 4.88 21.65 -6.48
N VAL A 22 4.19 20.68 -5.88
CA VAL A 22 3.03 20.00 -6.45
C VAL A 22 1.83 20.21 -5.54
N THR A 23 0.67 20.44 -6.17
CA THR A 23 -0.62 20.38 -5.52
C THR A 23 -1.13 18.94 -5.53
N VAL A 24 -1.52 18.41 -4.38
CA VAL A 24 -2.24 17.14 -4.26
C VAL A 24 -3.68 17.44 -3.84
N LYS A 25 -4.66 16.99 -4.63
CA LYS A 25 -6.08 17.04 -4.26
C LYS A 25 -6.51 15.66 -3.76
N LEU A 26 -7.09 15.62 -2.57
CA LEU A 26 -7.56 14.40 -1.89
C LEU A 26 -8.89 14.72 -1.22
N ALA A 27 -9.97 14.02 -1.60
CA ALA A 27 -11.30 14.19 -1.01
C ALA A 27 -11.78 15.67 -0.93
N ASP A 28 -11.58 16.42 -2.02
CA ASP A 28 -11.83 17.87 -2.12
C ASP A 28 -10.96 18.79 -1.24
N GLU A 29 -10.02 18.23 -0.47
CA GLU A 29 -8.97 18.98 0.19
C GLU A 29 -7.75 19.13 -0.72
N LYS A 30 -7.09 20.28 -0.62
CA LYS A 30 -5.92 20.64 -1.44
C LYS A 30 -4.69 20.82 -0.54
N PHE A 31 -3.66 20.04 -0.82
CA PHE A 31 -2.37 20.09 -0.16
C PHE A 31 -1.32 20.64 -1.13
N VAL A 32 -0.36 21.40 -0.63
CA VAL A 32 0.82 21.82 -1.39
C VAL A 32 2.02 21.15 -0.75
N ILE A 33 2.75 20.39 -1.55
CA ILE A 33 3.89 19.58 -1.10
C ILE A 33 5.07 19.93 -1.99
N ASP A 34 6.25 20.08 -1.40
CA ASP A 34 7.47 20.20 -2.19
C ASP A 34 7.78 18.88 -2.90
N VAL A 35 8.38 18.98 -4.08
CA VAL A 35 8.65 17.85 -4.96
C VAL A 35 9.60 16.83 -4.30
N ASP A 36 10.59 17.29 -3.54
CA ASP A 36 11.55 16.41 -2.85
C ASP A 36 10.86 15.54 -1.79
N THR A 37 9.97 16.13 -0.98
CA THR A 37 9.15 15.41 -0.02
C THR A 37 8.21 14.43 -0.71
N LEU A 38 7.61 14.81 -1.83
CA LEU A 38 6.76 13.91 -2.62
C LEU A 38 7.55 12.69 -3.13
N TYR A 39 8.80 12.88 -3.57
CA TYR A 39 9.68 11.78 -3.96
C TYR A 39 10.01 10.86 -2.77
N ASP A 40 10.44 11.39 -1.64
CA ASP A 40 10.74 10.58 -0.43
C ASP A 40 9.52 9.76 0.02
N MET A 41 8.33 10.38 0.02
CA MET A 41 7.08 9.68 0.33
C MET A 41 6.80 8.54 -0.65
N SER A 42 7.00 8.76 -1.96
CA SER A 42 6.79 7.72 -2.97
C SER A 42 7.68 6.49 -2.77
N PHE A 43 8.96 6.69 -2.40
CA PHE A 43 9.88 5.59 -2.10
C PHE A 43 9.46 4.83 -0.85
N ARG A 44 9.04 5.53 0.21
CA ARG A 44 8.58 4.89 1.45
C ARG A 44 7.31 4.07 1.25
N PHE A 45 6.39 4.55 0.40
CA PHE A 45 5.20 3.78 0.05
C PHE A 45 5.55 2.54 -0.79
N ALA A 46 6.47 2.65 -1.75
CA ALA A 46 6.95 1.49 -2.49
C ALA A 46 7.59 0.44 -1.57
N GLU A 47 8.44 0.87 -0.63
CA GLU A 47 9.03 -0.03 0.38
C GLU A 47 7.96 -0.69 1.26
N MET A 48 6.94 0.06 1.67
CA MET A 48 5.83 -0.47 2.45
C MET A 48 5.04 -1.52 1.68
N LEU A 49 4.73 -1.27 0.40
CA LEU A 49 4.02 -2.23 -0.45
C LEU A 49 4.84 -3.52 -0.63
N ALA A 50 6.13 -3.41 -0.91
CA ALA A 50 7.02 -4.58 -1.00
C ALA A 50 7.05 -5.39 0.30
N LYS A 51 7.02 -4.73 1.47
CA LYS A 51 6.93 -5.41 2.77
C LYS A 51 5.59 -6.11 2.98
N ILE A 52 4.49 -5.56 2.47
CA ILE A 52 3.17 -6.19 2.54
C ILE A 52 3.17 -7.45 1.67
N GLU A 53 3.65 -7.35 0.42
CA GLU A 53 3.76 -8.49 -0.50
C GLU A 53 4.61 -9.62 0.10
N SER A 54 5.79 -9.29 0.65
CA SER A 54 6.66 -10.27 1.31
C SER A 54 5.98 -10.99 2.47
N ARG A 55 5.13 -10.29 3.25
CA ARG A 55 4.38 -10.91 4.36
C ARG A 55 3.25 -11.81 3.86
N GLU A 56 2.61 -11.44 2.76
CA GLU A 56 1.58 -12.27 2.13
C GLU A 56 2.19 -13.55 1.53
N GLU A 57 3.37 -13.45 0.92
CA GLU A 57 4.13 -14.62 0.44
C GLU A 57 4.56 -15.53 1.58
N GLU A 58 5.09 -14.99 2.68
CA GLU A 58 5.44 -15.76 3.87
C GLU A 58 4.22 -16.48 4.48
N ALA A 59 3.09 -15.78 4.61
CA ALA A 59 1.84 -16.36 5.13
C ALA A 59 1.28 -17.46 4.20
N ALA A 60 1.43 -17.33 2.88
CA ALA A 60 1.05 -18.36 1.93
C ALA A 60 1.94 -19.62 2.06
N ASN A 61 3.26 -19.43 2.23
CA ASN A 61 4.21 -20.52 2.40
C ASN A 61 4.01 -21.28 3.74
N GLU A 62 3.66 -20.60 4.83
CA GLU A 62 3.32 -21.24 6.11
C GLU A 62 2.05 -22.10 6.01
N GLY A 63 1.06 -21.68 5.22
CA GLY A 63 -0.15 -22.45 4.93
C GLY A 63 0.11 -23.74 4.14
N GLU A 64 1.09 -23.73 3.23
CA GLU A 64 1.51 -24.94 2.49
C GLU A 64 2.28 -25.94 3.37
N LEU A 65 3.14 -25.46 4.28
CA LEU A 65 3.87 -26.30 5.24
C LEU A 65 2.93 -27.00 6.25
N ALA A 66 1.88 -26.32 6.72
CA ALA A 66 0.89 -26.91 7.62
C ALA A 66 0.10 -28.07 6.97
N CYS A 67 -0.10 -28.03 5.65
CA CYS A 67 -0.77 -29.10 4.90
C CYS A 67 0.13 -30.32 4.69
N ALA A 68 1.44 -30.10 4.49
CA ALA A 68 2.42 -31.17 4.34
C ALA A 68 2.61 -31.99 5.63
N GLU A 69 2.65 -31.33 6.80
CA GLU A 69 2.78 -32.03 8.09
C GLU A 69 1.51 -32.79 8.50
N CYS A 70 0.32 -32.32 8.12
CA CYS A 70 -0.93 -33.05 8.37
C CYS A 70 -1.11 -34.28 7.46
N CYS A 71 -0.62 -34.23 6.22
CA CYS A 71 -0.78 -35.34 5.26
C CYS A 71 0.38 -36.37 5.30
N GLY A 72 1.50 -36.03 5.93
CA GLY A 72 2.71 -36.88 5.99
C GLY A 72 2.68 -38.03 7.01
N ASN A 73 1.70 -38.08 7.92
CA ASN A 73 1.62 -39.09 9.00
C ASN A 73 0.57 -40.20 8.76
N LEU A 74 0.15 -40.43 7.51
CA LEU A 74 -0.83 -41.47 7.15
C LEU A 74 -0.23 -42.73 6.51
N HIS A 75 1.09 -42.95 6.61
CA HIS A 75 1.72 -44.21 6.20
C HIS A 75 2.56 -44.84 7.31
#